data_AF-A0A1H6XVY4-F1
#
_entry.id   AF-A0A1H6XVY4-F1
#
_cell.length_a   1.000
_cell.length_b   1.000
_cell.length_c   1.000
_cell.angle_alpha   90.00
_cell.angle_beta   90.00
_cell.angle_gamma   90.00
#
_symmetry.space_group_name_H-M   'P 1'
#
loop_
_entity.id
_entity.type
_entity.pdbx_description
1 polymer ?
#
loop_
_entity_poly.entity_id
_entity_poly.type
_entity_poly.pdbx_seq_one_letter_code
_entity_poly.pdbx_strand_id
1 'polypeptide(L)'
;METVQFFGAPESRDDTFEKMTTGDLVLFHQDGEYVGTGWIGTTFEDEQQWASTTLWDSTSAPLIYTVDDFTPVAVPTSAVHRIFEYSDGYSPPNLMRVATNRVANSPKAIKHALEQYTAKHG
;
A
#
# COMPACT_ATOMS: atom_id res chain seq x y z
N MET A 1 -10.54 22.36 -5.50
CA MET A 1 -9.44 22.19 -4.53
C MET A 1 -8.92 20.79 -4.74
N GLU A 2 -7.66 20.63 -5.10
CA GLU A 2 -7.07 19.29 -5.23
C GLU A 2 -6.87 18.73 -3.83
N THR A 3 -7.35 17.52 -3.60
CA THR A 3 -7.15 16.80 -2.35
C THR A 3 -5.89 15.96 -2.51
N VAL A 4 -4.87 16.22 -1.70
CA VAL A 4 -3.67 15.38 -1.65
C VAL A 4 -3.87 14.33 -0.56
N GLN A 5 -3.72 13.06 -0.93
CA GLN A 5 -3.67 11.96 0.02
C GLN A 5 -2.22 11.56 0.22
N PHE A 6 -1.83 11.31 1.46
CA PHE A 6 -0.50 10.85 1.80
C PHE A 6 -0.56 9.92 3.00
N PHE A 7 0.47 9.09 3.15
CA PHE A 7 0.64 8.23 4.31
C PHE A 7 2.10 8.20 4.76
N GLY A 8 2.29 7.99 6.06
CA GLY A 8 3.60 7.72 6.64
C GLY A 8 3.84 6.22 6.75
N ALA A 9 5.05 5.78 6.44
CA ALA A 9 5.50 4.42 6.70
C ALA A 9 6.76 4.43 7.59
N PRO A 10 6.93 3.41 8.45
CA PRO A 10 8.20 3.21 9.13
C PRO A 10 9.29 2.86 8.11
N GLU A 11 10.52 3.24 8.42
CA GLU A 11 11.67 2.52 7.85
C GLU A 11 11.73 1.12 8.45
N SER A 12 12.04 0.12 7.63
CA SER A 12 12.36 -1.22 8.12
C SER A 12 13.71 -1.69 7.60
N ARG A 13 14.40 -2.46 8.44
CA ARG A 13 15.60 -3.22 8.07
C ARG A 13 15.25 -4.63 7.58
N ASP A 14 13.97 -4.97 7.46
CA ASP A 14 13.54 -6.26 6.94
C ASP A 14 13.90 -6.40 5.47
N ASP A 15 14.38 -7.58 5.07
CA ASP A 15 14.77 -7.88 3.69
C ASP A 15 13.61 -7.80 2.68
N THR A 16 12.37 -7.73 3.18
CA THR A 16 11.15 -7.61 2.37
C THR A 16 10.67 -6.17 2.20
N PHE A 17 11.28 -5.23 2.93
CA PHE A 17 11.00 -3.82 2.80
C PHE A 17 11.79 -3.23 1.62
N GLU A 18 11.12 -2.44 0.80
CA GLU A 18 11.74 -1.63 -0.21
C GLU A 18 11.09 -0.26 -0.22
N LYS A 19 11.91 0.80 -0.20
CA LYS A 19 11.43 2.17 -0.27
C LYS A 19 10.71 2.35 -1.61
N MET A 20 9.44 2.73 -1.56
CA MET A 20 8.66 2.94 -2.77
C MET A 20 9.09 4.21 -3.50
N THR A 21 8.96 4.18 -4.81
CA THR A 21 9.30 5.26 -5.73
C THR A 21 8.08 5.63 -6.56
N THR A 22 8.15 6.79 -7.21
CA THR A 22 7.08 7.28 -8.09
C THR A 22 6.67 6.22 -9.11
N GLY A 23 5.37 5.93 -9.17
CA GLY A 23 4.78 4.93 -10.07
C GLY A 23 4.68 3.52 -9.50
N ASP A 24 5.15 3.27 -8.27
CA ASP A 24 4.86 2.02 -7.57
C ASP A 24 3.38 1.93 -7.20
N LEU A 25 2.80 0.74 -7.33
CA LEU A 25 1.44 0.46 -6.88
C LEU A 25 1.47 0.14 -5.39
N VAL A 26 0.66 0.84 -4.61
CA VAL A 26 0.45 0.58 -3.18
C VAL A 26 -0.96 0.06 -2.93
N LEU A 27 -1.05 -0.96 -2.06
CA LEU A 27 -2.31 -1.53 -1.60
C LEU A 27 -2.40 -1.35 -0.08
N PHE A 28 -3.52 -0.83 0.40
CA PHE A 28 -3.78 -0.61 1.82
C PHE A 28 -4.71 -1.71 2.33
N HIS A 29 -4.33 -2.35 3.43
CA HIS A 29 -5.18 -3.32 4.11
C HIS A 29 -5.40 -2.94 5.58
N GLN A 30 -6.59 -3.23 6.08
CA GLN A 30 -6.99 -3.02 7.45
C GLN A 30 -7.99 -4.11 7.84
N ASP A 31 -7.89 -4.65 9.06
CA ASP A 31 -8.88 -5.57 9.64
C ASP A 31 -9.24 -6.78 8.75
N GLY A 32 -8.25 -7.32 8.03
CA GLY A 32 -8.41 -8.51 7.17
C GLY A 32 -8.91 -8.22 5.77
N GLU A 33 -9.08 -6.95 5.39
CA GLU A 33 -9.56 -6.51 4.08
C GLU A 33 -8.60 -5.49 3.45
N TYR A 34 -8.44 -5.53 2.14
CA TYR A 34 -7.86 -4.45 1.36
C TYR A 34 -8.92 -3.37 1.15
N VAL A 35 -8.60 -2.16 1.61
CA VAL A 35 -9.50 -1.00 1.68
C VAL A 35 -9.20 0.07 0.64
N GLY A 36 -8.04 0.00 0.01
CA GLY A 36 -7.63 1.00 -0.98
C GLY A 36 -6.47 0.55 -1.85
N THR A 37 -6.40 1.13 -3.04
CA THR A 37 -5.25 1.02 -3.96
C THR A 37 -4.88 2.42 -4.45
N GLY A 38 -3.61 2.63 -4.81
CA GLY A 38 -3.17 3.89 -5.39
C GLY A 38 -1.76 3.79 -5.97
N TRP A 39 -1.29 4.86 -6.57
CA TRP A 39 0.07 4.97 -7.11
C TRP A 39 0.89 5.94 -6.27
N ILE A 40 2.14 5.60 -6.01
CA ILE A 40 3.04 6.51 -5.32
C ILE A 40 3.37 7.69 -6.25
N GLY A 41 3.07 8.90 -5.79
CA GLY A 41 3.36 10.13 -6.52
C GLY A 41 4.76 10.66 -6.19
N THR A 42 4.94 11.13 -4.96
CA THR A 42 6.19 11.66 -4.43
C THR A 42 6.57 10.97 -3.14
N THR A 43 7.87 10.66 -2.99
CA THR A 43 8.47 10.13 -1.75
C THR A 43 9.38 11.18 -1.14
N PHE A 44 9.23 11.47 0.16
CA PHE A 44 10.12 12.36 0.89
C PHE A 44 10.31 11.90 2.34
N GLU A 45 11.38 12.39 2.96
CA GLU A 45 11.74 12.04 4.34
C GLU A 45 11.35 13.16 5.31
N ASP A 46 10.81 12.79 6.47
CA ASP A 46 10.46 13.71 7.56
C ASP A 46 11.69 14.08 8.40
N GLU A 47 12.74 14.61 7.77
CA GLU A 47 14.03 14.88 8.43
C GLU A 47 13.90 15.80 9.66
N GLN A 48 12.94 16.72 9.63
CA GLN A 48 12.68 17.69 10.70
C GLN A 48 11.60 17.23 11.68
N GLN A 49 11.11 15.98 11.57
CA GLN A 49 10.06 15.40 12.42
C GLN A 49 8.76 16.22 12.45
N TRP A 50 8.49 17.02 11.40
CA TRP A 50 7.31 17.86 11.36
C TRP A 50 6.05 17.03 11.18
N ALA A 51 6.07 16.06 10.26
CA ALA A 51 4.90 15.21 10.01
C ALA A 51 4.62 14.26 11.18
N SER A 52 5.66 13.63 11.73
CA SER A 52 5.56 12.75 12.90
C SER A 52 4.98 13.46 14.14
N THR A 53 5.33 14.73 14.36
CA THR A 53 4.79 15.52 15.49
C THR A 53 3.43 16.15 15.20
N THR A 54 3.11 16.48 13.95
CA THR A 54 1.89 17.23 13.60
C THR A 54 0.74 16.34 13.15
N LEU A 55 1.02 15.19 12.54
CA LEU A 55 0.03 14.37 11.82
C LEU A 55 -0.14 12.98 12.45
N TRP A 56 0.90 12.44 13.09
CA TRP A 56 0.94 11.03 13.52
C TRP A 56 1.02 10.82 15.03
N ASP A 57 0.66 11.83 15.84
CA ASP A 57 0.68 11.77 17.31
C ASP A 57 2.01 11.22 17.88
N SER A 58 3.14 11.67 17.34
CA SER A 58 4.51 11.23 17.70
C SER A 58 4.87 9.80 17.27
N THR A 59 4.08 9.17 16.39
CA THR A 59 4.48 7.93 15.74
C THR A 59 5.60 8.22 14.73
N SER A 60 6.73 7.51 14.87
CA SER A 60 7.86 7.65 13.95
C SER A 60 7.52 7.01 12.60
N ALA A 61 7.28 7.86 11.60
CA ALA A 61 7.06 7.48 10.21
C ALA A 61 7.94 8.38 9.32
N PRO A 62 9.26 8.11 9.27
CA PRO A 62 10.22 8.98 8.60
C PRO A 62 10.02 9.02 7.08
N LEU A 63 9.34 8.04 6.49
CA LEU A 63 9.06 8.00 5.06
C LEU A 63 7.62 8.46 4.80
N ILE A 64 7.47 9.50 4.00
CA ILE A 64 6.18 10.04 3.60
C ILE A 64 5.99 9.84 2.10
N TYR A 65 4.81 9.35 1.74
CA TYR A 65 4.42 9.10 0.35
C TYR A 65 3.12 9.82 0.03
N THR A 66 3.07 10.55 -1.09
CA THR A 66 1.79 10.95 -1.68
C THR A 66 1.19 9.79 -2.47
N VAL A 67 -0.13 9.72 -2.48
CA VAL A 67 -0.90 8.68 -3.17
C VAL A 67 -1.77 9.34 -4.22
N ASP A 68 -1.47 9.02 -5.47
CA ASP A 68 -2.22 9.46 -6.64
C ASP A 68 -3.24 8.37 -7.03
N ASP A 69 -4.35 8.81 -7.64
CA ASP A 69 -5.46 7.95 -8.09
C ASP A 69 -5.92 6.91 -7.05
N PHE A 70 -6.03 7.33 -5.79
CA PHE A 70 -6.55 6.47 -4.73
C PHE A 70 -7.95 5.99 -5.09
N THR A 71 -8.13 4.68 -5.06
CA THR A 71 -9.41 4.03 -5.34
C THR A 71 -9.76 3.15 -4.15
N PRO A 72 -10.89 3.42 -3.45
CA PRO A 72 -11.35 2.55 -2.39
C PRO A 72 -11.72 1.18 -2.98
N VAL A 73 -11.37 0.12 -2.26
CA VAL A 73 -11.70 -1.26 -2.61
C VAL A 73 -12.21 -1.99 -1.36
N ALA A 74 -12.92 -3.10 -1.54
CA ALA A 74 -13.38 -3.96 -0.45
C ALA A 74 -13.09 -5.41 -0.85
N VAL A 75 -11.86 -5.86 -0.57
CA VAL A 75 -11.39 -7.18 -1.00
C VAL A 75 -10.77 -7.93 0.17
N PRO A 76 -11.32 -9.08 0.61
CA PRO A 76 -10.73 -9.87 1.68
C PRO A 76 -9.26 -10.23 1.37
N THR A 77 -8.40 -10.19 2.38
CA THR A 77 -6.97 -10.57 2.23
C THR A 77 -6.80 -11.96 1.63
N SER A 78 -7.67 -12.90 1.99
CA SER A 78 -7.70 -14.26 1.40
C SER A 78 -7.95 -14.28 -0.11
N ALA A 79 -8.73 -13.34 -0.66
CA ALA A 79 -8.92 -13.23 -2.10
C ALA A 79 -7.67 -12.69 -2.79
N VAL A 80 -6.98 -11.72 -2.18
CA VAL A 80 -5.72 -11.18 -2.69
C VAL A 80 -4.57 -12.18 -2.58
N HIS A 81 -4.52 -12.99 -1.51
CA HIS A 81 -3.56 -14.08 -1.40
C HIS A 81 -3.67 -15.09 -2.54
N ARG A 82 -4.90 -15.38 -3.00
CA ARG A 82 -5.10 -16.24 -4.19
C ARG A 82 -4.57 -15.59 -5.47
N ILE A 83 -4.64 -14.26 -5.59
CA ILE A 83 -4.09 -13.53 -6.74
C ILE A 83 -2.56 -13.59 -6.75
N PHE A 84 -1.92 -13.56 -5.58
CA PHE A 84 -0.45 -13.56 -5.43
C PHE A 84 0.15 -14.89 -4.99
N GLU A 85 -0.64 -15.96 -4.99
CA GLU A 85 -0.23 -17.31 -4.56
C GLU A 85 0.43 -17.34 -3.15
N TYR A 86 -0.09 -16.52 -2.23
CA TYR A 86 0.24 -16.62 -0.81
C TYR A 86 -0.57 -17.74 -0.14
N SER A 87 0.02 -18.40 0.87
CA SER A 87 -0.67 -19.42 1.65
C SER A 87 -1.84 -18.81 2.45
N ASP A 88 -2.90 -19.58 2.65
CA ASP A 88 -3.98 -19.19 3.55
C ASP A 88 -3.41 -18.87 4.95
N GLY A 89 -3.74 -17.69 5.49
CA GLY A 89 -3.21 -17.19 6.76
C GLY A 89 -1.90 -16.40 6.69
N TYR A 90 -1.38 -16.12 5.49
CA TYR A 90 -0.30 -15.17 5.31
C TYR A 90 -0.74 -13.78 5.80
N SER A 91 0.10 -13.10 6.58
CA SER A 91 -0.09 -11.69 6.90
C SER A 91 1.22 -10.99 6.54
N PRO A 92 1.21 -10.04 5.58
CA PRO A 92 2.39 -9.25 5.30
C PRO A 92 2.87 -8.52 6.57
N PRO A 93 4.18 -8.32 6.76
CA PRO A 93 4.66 -7.31 7.69
C PRO A 93 4.21 -5.91 7.22
N ASN A 94 4.22 -4.94 8.16
CA ASN A 94 3.66 -3.57 8.01
C ASN A 94 3.73 -2.97 6.60
N LEU A 95 4.92 -2.95 5.98
CA LEU A 95 5.09 -2.60 4.58
C LEU A 95 6.03 -3.62 3.94
N MET A 96 5.64 -4.14 2.79
CA MET A 96 6.36 -5.20 2.12
C MET A 96 6.30 -5.06 0.60
N ARG A 97 7.42 -5.28 -0.08
CA ARG A 97 7.44 -5.49 -1.52
C ARG A 97 6.89 -6.88 -1.85
N VAL A 98 5.89 -6.94 -2.72
CA VAL A 98 5.44 -8.21 -3.29
C VAL A 98 6.59 -8.82 -4.09
N ALA A 99 6.91 -10.08 -3.82
CA ALA A 99 8.04 -10.76 -4.45
C ALA A 99 7.92 -10.75 -5.98
N THR A 100 9.00 -10.38 -6.67
CA THR A 100 9.01 -10.15 -8.13
C THR A 100 8.55 -11.36 -8.94
N ASN A 101 8.80 -12.58 -8.44
CA ASN A 101 8.38 -13.83 -9.06
C ASN A 101 6.88 -14.16 -8.88
N ARG A 102 6.15 -13.39 -8.05
CA ARG A 102 4.70 -13.55 -7.81
C ARG A 102 3.86 -12.51 -8.53
N VAL A 103 4.49 -11.44 -9.01
CA VAL A 103 3.85 -10.44 -9.88
C VAL A 103 3.82 -10.99 -11.30
N ALA A 104 2.95 -11.99 -11.53
CA ALA A 104 2.76 -12.57 -12.87
C ALA A 104 2.03 -11.62 -13.84
N ASN A 105 1.40 -10.57 -13.29
CA ASN A 105 0.60 -9.58 -14.02
C ASN A 105 1.12 -8.17 -13.76
N SER A 106 0.93 -7.26 -14.73
CA SER A 106 1.31 -5.86 -14.54
C SER A 106 0.59 -5.24 -13.32
N PRO A 107 1.21 -4.26 -12.61
CA PRO A 107 0.55 -3.55 -11.51
C PRO A 107 -0.82 -2.96 -11.89
N LYS A 108 -0.98 -2.48 -13.13
CA LYS A 108 -2.28 -2.01 -13.64
C LYS A 108 -3.35 -3.10 -13.67
N ALA A 109 -2.97 -4.31 -14.08
CA ALA A 109 -3.89 -5.44 -14.10
C ALA A 109 -4.28 -5.89 -12.68
N ILE A 110 -3.35 -5.83 -11.73
CA ILE A 110 -3.62 -6.09 -10.31
C ILE A 110 -4.64 -5.08 -9.78
N LYS A 111 -4.37 -3.77 -9.93
CA LYS A 111 -5.29 -2.70 -9.51
C LYS A 111 -6.70 -2.93 -10.08
N HIS A 112 -6.77 -3.20 -11.38
CA HIS A 112 -8.03 -3.45 -12.06
C HIS A 112 -8.78 -4.68 -11.54
N ALA A 113 -8.08 -5.77 -11.21
CA ALA A 113 -8.71 -6.97 -10.65
C ALA A 113 -9.37 -6.70 -9.28
N LEU A 114 -8.74 -5.90 -8.42
CA LEU A 114 -9.28 -5.52 -7.12
C LEU A 114 -10.50 -4.59 -7.26
N GLU A 115 -10.46 -3.65 -8.19
CA GLU A 115 -11.60 -2.79 -8.54
C GLU A 115 -12.79 -3.62 -9.04
N GLN A 116 -12.55 -4.57 -9.96
CA GLN A 116 -13.59 -5.46 -10.47
C GLN A 116 -14.18 -6.35 -9.38
N TYR A 117 -13.35 -6.86 -8.47
CA TYR A 117 -13.82 -7.64 -7.32
C TYR A 117 -14.77 -6.79 -6.48
N THR A 118 -14.34 -5.57 -6.14
CA THR A 118 -15.14 -4.63 -5.34
C THR A 118 -16.47 -4.32 -6.02
N ALA A 119 -16.47 -3.98 -7.32
CA ALA A 119 -17.69 -3.68 -8.06
C ALA A 119 -18.68 -4.86 -8.12
N LYS A 120 -18.19 -6.09 -7.99
CA LYS A 120 -18.99 -7.31 -8.02
C LYS A 120 -19.50 -7.75 -6.64
N HIS A 121 -18.77 -7.42 -5.58
CA HIS A 121 -18.96 -8.02 -4.24
C HIS A 121 -19.17 -7.00 -3.11
N GLY A 122 -18.94 -5.70 -3.36
CA GLY A 122 -19.15 -4.60 -2.42
C GLY A 122 -20.51 -3.93 -2.54
#